data_AF-A0A842QHX2-F1
#
_entry.id   AF-A0A842QHX2-F1
#
_cell.length_a   1.000
_cell.length_b   1.000
_cell.length_c   1.000
_cell.angle_alpha   90.00
_cell.angle_beta   90.00
_cell.angle_gamma   90.00
#
_symmetry.space_group_name_H-M   'P 1'
#
loop_
_entity.id
_entity.type
_entity.pdbx_description
1 polymer ?
#
loop_
_entity_poly.entity_id
_entity_poly.type
_entity_poly.pdbx_seq_one_letter_code
_entity_poly.pdbx_strand_id
1 'polypeptide(L)'
;MSQEVSYHTIHEDEETLALEVETGFVPPNAALNPGIYRMTRIAAKIARYAGFSHRFSLATPHYHVLQIPGPMLQPVGQRDELELKFLKGLCDSQYSSSPILYEELATAEIHSIFIINVDDVKTLEVDPQKYRYTVMQAEGVIQIEQL
;
A
#
# COMPACT_ATOMS: atom_id res chain seq x y z
N MET A 1 33.86 3.21 18.26
CA MET A 1 32.82 3.16 19.31
C MET A 1 31.55 2.65 18.68
N SER A 2 31.27 1.37 18.87
CA SER A 2 30.03 0.72 18.45
C SER A 2 28.90 1.21 19.36
N GLN A 3 27.89 1.88 18.81
CA GLN A 3 26.65 2.14 19.54
C GLN A 3 25.91 0.81 19.68
N GLU A 4 25.66 0.39 20.93
CA GLU A 4 24.72 -0.69 21.20
C GLU A 4 23.33 -0.28 20.70
N VAL A 5 22.78 -1.07 19.79
CA VAL A 5 21.39 -0.97 19.37
C VAL A 5 20.56 -1.54 20.52
N SER A 6 19.99 -0.68 21.37
CA SER A 6 19.05 -1.15 22.40
C SER A 6 17.74 -1.54 21.71
N TYR A 7 17.40 -2.83 21.75
CA TYR A 7 16.08 -3.29 21.32
C TYR A 7 15.04 -2.76 22.30
N HIS A 8 14.20 -1.84 21.84
CA HIS A 8 13.05 -1.38 22.61
C HIS A 8 12.06 -2.55 22.71
N THR A 9 11.81 -3.00 23.93
CA THR A 9 10.82 -4.05 24.19
C THR A 9 9.45 -3.37 24.16
N ILE A 10 8.62 -3.71 23.18
CA ILE A 10 7.28 -3.17 23.02
C ILE A 10 6.44 -3.68 24.19
N HIS A 11 5.92 -2.79 25.02
CA HIS A 11 5.02 -3.16 26.11
C HIS A 11 3.63 -3.51 25.55
N GLU A 12 2.90 -4.44 26.19
CA GLU A 12 1.56 -4.88 25.73
C GLU A 12 0.54 -3.74 25.58
N ASP A 13 0.76 -2.61 26.26
CA ASP A 13 -0.12 -1.43 26.26
C ASP A 13 0.31 -0.33 25.25
N GLU A 14 1.40 -0.50 24.51
CA GLU A 14 1.89 0.50 23.56
C GLU A 14 1.24 0.37 22.17
N GLU A 15 0.62 1.45 21.70
CA GLU A 15 0.08 1.54 20.35
C GLU A 15 1.22 1.41 19.33
N THR A 16 1.07 0.49 18.39
CA THR A 16 2.07 0.19 17.36
C THR A 16 1.62 0.69 15.99
N LEU A 17 2.54 1.30 15.26
CA LEU A 17 2.37 1.70 13.86
C LEU A 17 3.30 0.86 12.98
N ALA A 18 2.73 0.06 12.07
CA ALA A 18 3.47 -0.51 10.96
C ALA A 18 3.46 0.47 9.79
N LEU A 19 4.66 0.83 9.30
CA LEU A 19 4.84 1.72 8.17
C LEU A 19 5.53 0.98 7.02
N GLU A 20 4.79 0.74 5.94
CA GLU A 20 5.33 0.06 4.76
C GLU A 20 5.81 1.09 3.73
N VAL A 21 7.14 1.14 3.52
CA VAL A 21 7.78 2.11 2.62
C VAL A 21 7.93 1.54 1.22
N GLU A 22 7.44 2.27 0.22
CA GLU A 22 7.40 1.86 -1.18
C GLU A 22 8.13 2.84 -2.10
N THR A 23 9.05 2.31 -2.92
CA THR A 23 10.01 3.10 -3.71
C THR A 23 9.89 2.92 -5.22
N GLY A 24 8.87 2.20 -5.71
CA GLY A 24 8.56 2.16 -7.15
C GLY A 24 9.24 1.08 -7.98
N PHE A 25 9.97 0.13 -7.36
CA PHE A 25 10.63 -0.93 -8.12
C PHE A 25 9.62 -1.78 -8.93
N VAL A 26 9.92 -1.96 -10.23
CA VAL A 26 9.26 -2.89 -11.16
C VAL A 26 10.32 -3.81 -11.76
N PRO A 27 10.18 -5.14 -11.62
CA PRO A 27 11.11 -6.09 -12.21
C PRO A 27 10.94 -6.19 -13.74
N PRO A 28 11.98 -6.62 -14.48
CA PRO A 28 11.93 -6.71 -15.95
C PRO A 28 10.77 -7.56 -16.50
N ASN A 29 10.39 -8.64 -15.81
CA ASN A 29 9.28 -9.50 -16.21
C ASN A 29 7.90 -8.81 -16.11
N ALA A 30 7.79 -7.69 -15.39
CA ALA A 30 6.59 -6.87 -15.27
C ALA A 30 6.63 -5.60 -16.12
N ALA A 31 7.67 -5.42 -16.96
CA ALA A 31 7.88 -4.20 -17.74
C ALA A 31 6.76 -3.89 -18.74
N LEU A 32 6.03 -4.91 -19.21
CA LEU A 32 4.89 -4.72 -20.13
C LEU A 32 3.66 -4.12 -19.42
N ASN A 33 3.50 -4.37 -18.12
CA ASN A 33 2.33 -3.94 -17.35
C ASN A 33 2.75 -3.42 -15.95
N PRO A 34 3.57 -2.37 -15.87
CA PRO A 34 4.17 -1.91 -14.61
C PRO A 34 3.11 -1.40 -13.62
N GLY A 35 2.08 -0.70 -14.11
CA GLY A 35 1.00 -0.17 -13.26
C GLY A 35 0.21 -1.27 -12.56
N ILE A 36 -0.19 -2.31 -13.30
CA ILE A 36 -0.90 -3.47 -12.74
C ILE A 36 -0.02 -4.17 -11.72
N TYR A 37 1.26 -4.43 -12.05
CA TYR A 37 2.20 -5.06 -11.12
C TYR A 37 2.33 -4.27 -9.82
N ARG A 38 2.52 -2.95 -9.90
CA ARG A 38 2.66 -2.09 -8.72
C ARG A 38 1.38 -2.08 -7.89
N MET A 39 0.22 -1.91 -8.53
CA MET A 39 -1.08 -1.93 -7.85
C MET A 39 -1.33 -3.25 -7.11
N THR A 40 -1.08 -4.38 -7.77
CA THR A 40 -1.20 -5.71 -7.16
C THR A 40 -0.23 -5.89 -5.99
N ARG A 41 1.00 -5.41 -6.11
CA ARG A 41 2.00 -5.47 -5.02
C ARG A 41 1.59 -4.63 -3.81
N ILE A 42 1.05 -3.42 -4.03
CA ILE A 42 0.53 -2.57 -2.96
C ILE A 42 -0.63 -3.27 -2.25
N ALA A 43 -1.61 -3.78 -2.99
CA ALA A 43 -2.74 -4.55 -2.44
C ALA A 43 -2.24 -5.69 -1.55
N ALA A 44 -1.26 -6.43 -2.05
CA ALA A 44 -0.72 -7.60 -1.38
C ALA A 44 0.01 -7.27 -0.08
N LYS A 45 0.67 -6.11 0.00
CA LYS A 45 1.33 -5.63 1.22
C LYS A 45 0.33 -5.16 2.26
N ILE A 46 -0.68 -4.40 1.83
CA ILE A 46 -1.75 -3.95 2.72
C ILE A 46 -2.44 -5.17 3.35
N ALA A 47 -2.86 -6.14 2.53
CA ALA A 47 -3.55 -7.34 2.99
C ALA A 47 -2.71 -8.13 4.02
N ARG A 48 -1.42 -8.33 3.74
CA ARG A 48 -0.55 -9.12 4.63
C ARG A 48 -0.18 -8.38 5.90
N TYR A 49 0.07 -7.07 5.84
CA TYR A 49 0.73 -6.38 6.93
C TYR A 49 -0.18 -5.55 7.81
N ALA A 50 -1.38 -5.19 7.33
CA ALA A 50 -2.27 -4.32 8.10
C ALA A 50 -2.71 -4.93 9.44
N GLY A 51 -2.78 -6.27 9.52
CA GLY A 51 -3.19 -6.98 10.73
C GLY A 51 -2.11 -7.17 11.81
N PHE A 52 -0.86 -6.74 11.58
CA PHE A 52 0.25 -6.95 12.53
C PHE A 52 0.45 -5.81 13.55
N SER A 53 -0.35 -4.76 13.46
CA SER A 53 -0.19 -3.54 14.27
C SER A 53 -1.52 -2.90 14.56
N HIS A 54 -1.58 -2.04 15.58
CA HIS A 54 -2.76 -1.24 15.89
C HIS A 54 -3.13 -0.31 14.73
N ARG A 55 -2.12 0.28 14.08
CA ARG A 55 -2.27 1.12 12.90
C ARG A 55 -1.32 0.69 11.80
N PHE A 56 -1.83 0.64 10.58
CA PHE A 56 -1.05 0.38 9.37
C PHE A 56 -1.09 1.58 8.44
N SER A 57 0.08 1.97 7.93
CA SER A 57 0.22 3.09 7.00
C SER A 57 1.19 2.75 5.88
N LEU A 58 1.02 3.42 4.74
CA LEU A 58 1.95 3.36 3.62
C LEU A 58 2.86 4.59 3.65
N ALA A 59 4.05 4.48 3.09
CA ALA A 59 4.91 5.62 2.82
C ALA A 59 5.51 5.56 1.42
N THR A 60 5.75 6.73 0.83
CA THR A 60 6.41 6.86 -0.47
C THR A 60 7.26 8.12 -0.51
N PRO A 61 8.41 8.12 -1.23
CA PRO A 61 9.10 9.36 -1.56
C PRO A 61 8.18 10.32 -2.35
N HIS A 62 8.38 11.63 -2.16
CA HIS A 62 7.57 12.68 -2.79
C HIS A 62 7.65 12.71 -4.33
N TYR A 63 8.67 12.11 -4.93
CA TYR A 63 8.84 11.94 -6.38
C TYR A 63 8.23 10.63 -6.91
N HIS A 64 7.54 9.86 -6.07
CA HIS A 64 6.92 8.59 -6.44
C HIS A 64 5.44 8.55 -6.03
N VAL A 65 4.62 7.95 -6.88
CA VAL A 65 3.16 7.82 -6.70
C VAL A 65 2.79 6.38 -6.39
N LEU A 66 1.98 6.15 -5.35
CA LEU A 66 1.45 4.84 -4.99
C LEU A 66 0.18 4.56 -5.78
N GLN A 67 0.18 3.48 -6.57
CA GLN A 67 -1.02 2.94 -7.21
C GLN A 67 -1.79 2.10 -6.19
N ILE A 68 -2.58 2.75 -5.33
CA ILE A 68 -3.40 2.05 -4.34
C ILE A 68 -4.72 1.63 -4.99
N PRO A 69 -5.09 0.34 -4.97
CA PRO A 69 -6.36 -0.09 -5.55
C PRO A 69 -7.54 0.60 -4.85
N GLY A 70 -8.52 1.05 -5.66
CA GLY A 70 -9.73 1.72 -5.18
C GLY A 70 -10.44 1.02 -4.01
N PRO A 71 -10.67 -0.30 -4.05
CA PRO A 71 -11.28 -1.04 -2.94
C PRO A 71 -10.52 -0.90 -1.63
N MET A 72 -9.19 -0.86 -1.67
CA MET A 72 -8.34 -0.78 -0.47
C MET A 72 -8.32 0.61 0.16
N LEU A 73 -8.84 1.63 -0.54
CA LEU A 73 -9.05 2.96 0.00
C LEU A 73 -10.42 3.07 0.67
N GLN A 74 -11.40 2.24 0.32
CA GLN A 74 -12.72 2.29 0.95
C GLN A 74 -12.68 1.75 2.39
N PRO A 75 -13.53 2.29 3.28
CA PRO A 75 -13.71 1.75 4.62
C PRO A 75 -14.03 0.25 4.60
N VAL A 76 -13.54 -0.48 5.60
CA VAL A 76 -13.89 -1.89 5.79
C VAL A 76 -15.42 -2.03 5.88
N GLY A 77 -15.97 -3.02 5.17
CA GLY A 77 -17.42 -3.23 5.09
C GLY A 77 -18.16 -2.40 4.03
N GLN A 78 -17.52 -1.41 3.40
CA GLN A 78 -18.09 -0.62 2.29
C GLN A 78 -17.47 -0.96 0.92
N ARG A 79 -16.64 -1.99 0.86
CA ARG A 79 -15.93 -2.43 -0.35
C ARG A 79 -16.86 -3.23 -1.25
N ASP A 80 -16.78 -3.00 -2.55
CA ASP A 80 -17.49 -3.82 -3.52
C ASP A 80 -16.89 -5.24 -3.58
N GLU A 81 -17.76 -6.25 -3.50
CA GLU A 81 -17.36 -7.66 -3.43
C GLU A 81 -16.74 -8.14 -4.75
N LEU A 82 -17.23 -7.67 -5.90
CA LEU A 82 -16.71 -8.05 -7.21
C LEU A 82 -15.33 -7.43 -7.43
N GLU A 83 -15.14 -6.17 -7.06
CA GLU A 83 -13.83 -5.51 -7.13
C GLU A 83 -12.81 -6.19 -6.21
N LEU A 84 -13.19 -6.60 -4.99
CA LEU A 84 -12.31 -7.36 -4.10
C LEU A 84 -11.93 -8.73 -4.65
N LYS A 85 -12.89 -9.47 -5.22
CA LYS A 85 -12.62 -10.76 -5.87
C LYS A 85 -11.68 -10.61 -7.06
N PHE A 86 -11.88 -9.57 -7.87
CA PHE A 86 -10.98 -9.24 -8.99
C PHE A 86 -9.57 -8.93 -8.48
N LEU A 87 -9.45 -8.09 -7.45
CA LEU A 87 -8.17 -7.75 -6.84
C LEU A 87 -7.45 -8.97 -6.25
N LYS A 88 -8.20 -9.88 -5.62
CA LYS A 88 -7.67 -11.16 -5.15
C LYS A 88 -7.11 -11.99 -6.30
N GLY A 89 -7.84 -12.11 -7.41
CA GLY A 89 -7.39 -12.83 -8.60
C GLY A 89 -6.08 -12.27 -9.16
N LEU A 90 -5.93 -10.93 -9.18
CA LEU A 90 -4.67 -10.29 -9.53
C LEU A 90 -3.54 -10.69 -8.56
N CYS A 91 -3.79 -10.63 -7.26
CA CYS A 91 -2.79 -11.02 -6.25
C CYS A 91 -2.36 -12.48 -6.39
N ASP A 92 -3.32 -13.39 -6.54
CA ASP A 92 -3.06 -14.83 -6.68
C ASP A 92 -2.22 -15.12 -7.93
N SER A 93 -2.42 -14.37 -9.02
CA SER A 93 -1.63 -14.51 -10.26
C SER A 93 -0.15 -14.15 -10.09
N GLN A 94 0.17 -13.28 -9.11
CA GLN A 94 1.53 -12.78 -8.88
C GLN A 94 2.22 -13.45 -7.66
N TYR A 95 1.45 -14.03 -6.73
CA TYR A 95 1.93 -14.57 -5.45
C TYR A 95 1.47 -16.02 -5.21
N SER A 96 1.89 -16.95 -6.06
CA SER A 96 1.49 -18.35 -6.00
C SER A 96 1.97 -19.12 -4.75
N SER A 97 3.11 -18.73 -4.16
CA SER A 97 3.71 -19.40 -2.99
C SER A 97 3.25 -18.86 -1.64
N SER A 98 2.51 -17.76 -1.61
CA SER A 98 1.94 -17.14 -0.40
C SER A 98 0.60 -16.51 -0.79
N PRO A 99 -0.45 -17.32 -0.99
CA PRO A 99 -1.75 -16.83 -1.42
C PRO A 99 -2.32 -15.90 -0.36
N ILE A 100 -3.00 -14.85 -0.83
CA ILE A 100 -3.63 -13.85 0.04
C ILE A 100 -5.07 -14.30 0.28
N LEU A 101 -5.45 -14.35 1.56
CA LEU A 101 -6.80 -14.72 1.94
C LEU A 101 -7.76 -13.58 1.54
N TYR A 102 -8.98 -13.96 1.17
CA TYR A 102 -10.01 -12.97 0.89
C TYR A 102 -10.25 -12.07 2.11
N GLU A 103 -10.25 -12.65 3.31
CA GLU A 103 -10.46 -11.92 4.56
C GLU A 103 -9.38 -10.87 4.82
N GLU A 104 -8.12 -11.15 4.49
CA GLU A 104 -7.01 -10.19 4.60
C GLU A 104 -7.26 -8.97 3.70
N LEU A 105 -7.79 -9.18 2.49
CA LEU A 105 -8.18 -8.08 1.59
C LEU A 105 -9.46 -7.35 2.07
N ALA A 106 -10.40 -8.07 2.66
CA ALA A 106 -11.67 -7.49 3.11
C ALA A 106 -11.52 -6.62 4.36
N THR A 107 -10.60 -6.98 5.25
CA THR A 107 -10.45 -6.37 6.59
C THR A 107 -9.25 -5.45 6.73
N ALA A 108 -8.24 -5.52 5.86
CA ALA A 108 -7.07 -4.66 5.97
C ALA A 108 -7.42 -3.18 5.74
N GLU A 109 -6.93 -2.29 6.60
CA GLU A 109 -7.22 -0.85 6.55
C GLU A 109 -5.93 -0.01 6.53
N ILE A 110 -5.92 1.02 5.70
CA ILE A 110 -4.85 2.01 5.64
C ILE A 110 -5.29 3.20 6.47
N HIS A 111 -4.51 3.55 7.49
CA HIS A 111 -4.82 4.67 8.37
C HIS A 111 -4.33 5.99 7.78
N SER A 112 -3.11 5.98 7.24
CA SER A 112 -2.46 7.17 6.68
C SER A 112 -1.51 6.82 5.56
N ILE A 113 -1.18 7.82 4.74
CA ILE A 113 -0.15 7.74 3.71
C ILE A 113 0.89 8.83 3.96
N PHE A 114 2.15 8.44 4.13
CA PHE A 114 3.26 9.35 4.39
C PHE A 114 4.00 9.68 3.10
N ILE A 115 4.12 10.97 2.81
CA ILE A 115 4.97 11.49 1.73
C ILE A 115 6.30 11.90 2.35
N ILE A 116 7.39 11.29 1.88
CA ILE A 116 8.73 11.47 2.43
C ILE A 116 9.57 12.31 1.47
N ASN A 117 10.12 13.41 1.99
CA ASN A 117 11.23 14.11 1.36
C ASN A 117 12.51 13.71 2.10
N VAL A 118 13.25 12.78 1.49
CA VAL A 118 14.48 12.22 2.05
C VAL A 118 15.62 13.23 2.07
N ASP A 119 15.65 14.15 1.10
CA ASP A 119 16.71 15.17 0.97
C ASP A 119 16.60 16.21 2.09
N ASP A 120 15.38 16.62 2.42
CA ASP A 120 15.11 17.60 3.47
C ASP A 120 14.77 16.99 4.84
N VAL A 121 14.74 15.66 4.95
CA VAL A 121 14.31 14.92 6.16
C VAL A 121 12.93 15.39 6.65
N LYS A 122 11.96 15.49 5.73
CA LYS A 122 10.58 15.92 6.01
C LYS A 122 9.58 14.83 5.66
N THR A 123 8.50 14.78 6.42
CA THR A 123 7.36 13.91 6.15
C THR A 123 6.07 14.71 6.16
N LEU A 124 5.11 14.28 5.34
CA LEU A 124 3.74 14.76 5.34
C LEU A 124 2.81 13.56 5.47
N GLU A 125 2.01 13.52 6.53
CA GLU A 125 0.95 12.54 6.69
C GLU A 125 -0.31 13.00 5.94
N VAL A 126 -0.88 12.12 5.13
CA VAL A 126 -2.02 12.40 4.26
C VAL A 126 -3.11 11.35 4.50
N ASP A 127 -4.35 11.82 4.63
CA ASP A 127 -5.53 10.97 4.65
C ASP A 127 -5.65 10.15 3.34
N PRO A 128 -5.96 8.83 3.41
CA PRO A 128 -6.04 7.98 2.22
C PRO A 128 -7.03 8.48 1.14
N GLN A 129 -8.18 9.04 1.52
CA GLN A 129 -9.14 9.59 0.56
C GLN A 129 -8.62 10.89 -0.07
N LYS A 130 -7.93 11.72 0.71
CA LYS A 130 -7.27 12.92 0.18
C LYS A 130 -6.15 12.57 -0.79
N TYR A 131 -5.34 11.57 -0.47
CA TYR A 131 -4.27 11.08 -1.35
C TYR A 131 -4.84 10.58 -2.68
N ARG A 132 -5.94 9.80 -2.62
CA ARG A 132 -6.67 9.34 -3.80
C ARG A 132 -7.02 10.49 -4.73
N TYR A 133 -7.59 11.58 -4.21
CA TYR A 133 -7.95 12.73 -5.04
C TYR A 133 -6.72 13.36 -5.73
N THR A 134 -5.62 13.52 -5.00
CA THR A 134 -4.38 14.09 -5.56
C THR A 134 -3.78 13.19 -6.66
N VAL A 135 -3.81 11.87 -6.48
CA VAL A 135 -3.27 10.91 -7.47
C VAL A 135 -4.21 10.68 -8.64
N MET A 136 -5.52 10.57 -8.44
CA MET A 136 -6.49 10.36 -9.53
C MET A 136 -6.50 11.52 -10.54
N GLN A 137 -6.22 12.75 -10.11
CA GLN A 137 -6.05 13.88 -11.02
C GLN A 137 -4.79 13.73 -11.90
N ALA A 138 -3.76 13.04 -11.41
CA ALA A 138 -2.58 12.69 -12.20
C ALA A 138 -2.83 11.44 -13.07
N GLU A 139 -3.65 10.47 -12.64
CA GLU A 139 -4.06 9.32 -13.45
C GLU A 139 -4.91 9.72 -14.67
N GLY A 140 -5.58 10.87 -14.64
CA GLY A 140 -6.22 11.46 -15.82
C GLY A 140 -5.25 11.87 -16.95
N VAL A 141 -3.94 11.92 -16.68
CA VAL A 141 -2.86 12.06 -17.68
C VAL A 141 -2.39 10.66 -18.17
N ILE A 142 -2.79 9.59 -17.49
CA ILE A 142 -2.40 8.18 -17.66
C ILE A 142 -3.61 7.35 -18.13
N GLN A 143 -4.49 7.92 -18.96
CA GLN A 143 -5.49 7.14 -19.69
C GLN A 143 -4.80 6.42 -20.87
N ILE A 144 -4.63 5.10 -20.77
CA ILE A 144 -4.59 4.27 -21.98
C ILE A 144 -6.04 4.10 -22.40
N GLU A 145 -6.39 4.65 -23.56
CA GLU A 145 -7.70 4.50 -24.17
C GLU A 145 -8.11 3.02 -24.23
N GLN A 146 -9.34 2.75 -23.80
CA GLN A 146 -9.94 1.42 -23.85
C GLN A 146 -10.09 0.96 -25.31
N LEU A 147 -9.68 -0.28 -25.59
CA LEU A 147 -10.16 -1.11 -26.70
C LEU A 147 -10.80 -2.37 -26.13
#